data_AF-A0A6V7WQT0-F1
#
_entry.id   AF-A0A6V7WQT0-F1
#
_cell.length_a   1.000
_cell.length_b   1.000
_cell.length_c   1.000
_cell.angle_alpha   90.00
_cell.angle_beta   90.00
_cell.angle_gamma   90.00
#
_symmetry.space_group_name_H-M   'P 1'
#
loop_
_entity.id
_entity.type
_entity.pdbx_description
1 polymer ?
#
loop_
_entity_poly.entity_id
_entity_poly.type
_entity_poly.pdbx_seq_one_letter_code
_entity_poly.pdbx_strand_id
1 'polypeptide(L)'
;MVTTYIPLSQINFSNLNFISKIMVQPSEAVKDYRKELFKLKGNDKLQINLLTILAEDYASYSSEIVGVIEESLYKCSVPLKIVMLYVIDSIVKNIEKTGGYRKLFAKKIVDMIVHVFKEVDIS
;
A
#
# COMPACT_ATOMS: atom_id res chain seq x y z
N MET A 1 24.77 31.24 20.95
CA MET A 1 23.52 30.48 21.11
C MET A 1 23.85 29.25 21.96
N VAL A 2 23.23 29.09 23.13
CA VAL A 2 23.51 27.96 24.03
C VAL A 2 22.53 26.84 23.69
N THR A 3 23.01 25.74 23.10
CA THR A 3 22.19 24.58 22.81
C THR A 3 21.99 23.79 24.11
N THR A 4 20.77 23.69 24.61
CA THR A 4 20.46 22.92 25.82
C THR A 4 20.40 21.42 25.45
N TYR A 5 21.15 20.59 26.16
CA TYR A 5 21.18 19.14 25.95
C TYR A 5 20.17 18.45 26.89
N ILE A 6 19.25 17.64 26.36
CA ILE A 6 18.27 16.88 27.16
C ILE A 6 18.76 15.43 27.33
N PRO A 7 18.86 14.88 28.55
CA PRO A 7 19.30 13.51 28.79
C PRO A 7 18.32 12.46 28.27
N LEU A 8 18.85 11.34 27.74
CA LEU A 8 18.06 10.23 27.17
C LEU A 8 17.04 9.63 28.14
N SER A 9 17.29 9.70 29.46
CA SER A 9 16.38 9.21 30.50
C SER A 9 15.09 10.02 30.64
N GLN A 10 15.01 11.21 30.04
CA GLN A 10 13.83 12.08 30.07
C GLN A 10 13.00 11.98 28.79
N ILE A 11 13.37 11.11 27.85
CA ILE A 11 12.64 10.91 26.61
C ILE A 11 11.51 9.90 26.84
N ASN A 12 10.28 10.32 26.56
CA ASN A 12 9.11 9.43 26.61
C ASN A 12 9.06 8.53 25.37
N PHE A 13 9.39 7.25 25.55
CA PHE A 13 9.41 6.24 24.47
C PHE A 13 8.02 5.70 24.07
N SER A 14 6.94 6.07 24.76
CA SER A 14 5.57 5.68 24.38
C SER A 14 5.15 6.22 23.00
N ASN A 15 5.86 7.24 22.50
CA ASN A 15 5.65 7.87 21.20
C ASN A 15 6.54 7.30 20.09
N LEU A 16 7.33 6.25 20.31
CA LEU A 16 8.26 5.74 19.28
C LEU A 16 7.53 5.26 18.02
N ASN A 17 6.35 4.63 18.17
CA ASN A 17 5.51 4.19 17.05
C ASN A 17 4.86 5.36 16.29
N PHE A 18 4.66 6.50 16.96
CA PHE A 18 4.12 7.71 16.34
C PHE A 18 5.24 8.49 15.63
N ILE A 19 6.42 8.57 16.23
CA ILE A 19 7.61 9.21 15.66
C ILE A 19 8.13 8.43 14.45
N SER A 20 8.11 7.09 14.48
CA SER A 20 8.46 6.28 13.31
C SER A 20 7.51 6.54 12.14
N LYS A 21 6.20 6.67 12.39
CA LYS A 21 5.17 7.01 11.39
C LYS A 21 5.34 8.43 10.83
N ILE A 22 5.90 9.37 11.61
CA ILE A 22 6.23 10.74 11.16
C ILE A 22 7.55 10.81 10.36
N MET A 23 8.49 9.88 10.59
CA MET A 23 9.81 9.88 9.95
C MET A 23 9.93 9.03 8.68
N VAL A 24 8.85 8.37 8.22
CA VAL A 24 8.88 7.67 6.93
C VAL A 24 8.91 8.69 5.80
N GLN A 25 10.09 8.84 5.19
CA GLN A 25 10.27 9.64 3.99
C GLN A 25 9.33 9.13 2.87
N PRO A 26 8.79 10.02 2.02
CA PRO A 26 7.86 9.64 0.95
C PRO A 26 8.29 8.45 0.11
N SER A 27 9.58 8.38 -0.20
CA SER A 27 10.13 7.28 -1.00
C SER A 27 10.19 5.94 -0.25
N GLU A 28 10.33 5.92 1.08
CA GLU A 28 10.49 4.68 1.83
C GLU A 28 9.16 3.97 2.07
N ALA A 29 8.09 4.72 2.36
CA ALA A 29 6.73 4.17 2.46
C ALA A 29 6.32 3.42 1.19
N VAL A 30 6.54 4.06 0.03
CA VAL A 30 6.20 3.49 -1.28
C VAL A 30 7.09 2.29 -1.60
N LYS A 31 8.39 2.36 -1.26
CA LYS A 31 9.31 1.21 -1.43
C LYS A 31 8.89 0.04 -0.56
N ASP A 32 8.54 0.27 0.70
CA ASP A 32 8.16 -0.79 1.63
C ASP A 32 6.85 -1.44 1.22
N TYR A 33 5.86 -0.64 0.78
CA TYR A 33 4.66 -1.15 0.16
C TYR A 33 4.97 -2.05 -1.05
N ARG A 34 5.84 -1.59 -1.96
CA ARG A 34 6.26 -2.36 -3.14
C ARG A 34 6.99 -3.66 -2.76
N LYS A 35 7.89 -3.62 -1.77
CA LYS A 35 8.61 -4.79 -1.27
C LYS A 35 7.63 -5.83 -0.73
N GLU A 36 6.61 -5.41 0.02
CA GLU A 36 5.60 -6.33 0.54
C GLU A 36 4.69 -6.88 -0.56
N LEU A 37 4.26 -6.02 -1.50
CA LEU A 37 3.45 -6.46 -2.63
C LEU A 37 4.18 -7.50 -3.50
N PHE A 38 5.50 -7.37 -3.66
CA PHE A 38 6.31 -8.33 -4.41
C PHE A 38 6.37 -9.73 -3.76
N LYS A 39 6.17 -9.82 -2.44
CA LYS A 39 6.12 -11.11 -1.72
C LYS A 39 4.79 -11.83 -1.90
N LEU A 40 3.76 -11.16 -2.40
CA LEU A 40 2.46 -11.77 -2.66
C LEU A 40 2.55 -12.72 -3.86
N LYS A 41 2.49 -14.04 -3.58
CA LYS A 41 2.62 -15.11 -4.60
C LYS A 41 1.33 -15.88 -4.86
N GLY A 42 0.24 -15.52 -4.19
CA GLY A 42 -1.05 -16.18 -4.34
C GLY A 42 -2.10 -15.47 -3.50
N ASN A 43 -3.29 -16.08 -3.41
CA ASN A 43 -4.37 -15.57 -2.57
C ASN A 43 -4.10 -15.83 -1.08
N ASP A 44 -3.15 -15.09 -0.50
CA ASP A 44 -2.80 -15.14 0.91
C ASP A 44 -3.50 -13.99 1.67
N LYS A 45 -4.48 -14.37 2.50
CA LYS A 45 -5.27 -13.42 3.28
C LYS A 45 -4.43 -12.61 4.28
N LEU A 46 -3.38 -13.21 4.88
CA LEU A 46 -2.52 -12.50 5.82
C LEU A 46 -1.71 -11.42 5.11
N GLN A 47 -1.15 -11.74 3.94
CA GLN A 47 -0.40 -10.78 3.14
C GLN A 47 -1.31 -9.67 2.56
N ILE A 48 -2.51 -10.02 2.10
CA ILE A 48 -3.50 -9.02 1.64
C ILE A 48 -3.89 -8.09 2.78
N ASN A 49 -4.14 -8.61 3.98
CA ASN A 49 -4.46 -7.78 5.14
C ASN A 49 -3.29 -6.86 5.52
N LEU A 50 -2.05 -7.36 5.49
CA LEU A 50 -0.86 -6.55 5.74
C LEU A 50 -0.74 -5.41 4.72
N LEU A 51 -0.96 -5.69 3.44
CA LEU A 51 -0.98 -4.65 2.39
C LEU A 51 -2.06 -3.61 2.64
N THR A 52 -3.24 -4.01 3.11
CA THR A 52 -4.31 -3.06 3.49
C THR A 52 -3.89 -2.18 4.66
N ILE A 53 -3.26 -2.75 5.70
CA ILE A 53 -2.74 -2.00 6.85
C ILE A 53 -1.68 -0.98 6.40
N LEU A 54 -0.71 -1.41 5.57
CA LEU A 54 0.33 -0.51 5.05
C LEU A 54 -0.27 0.61 4.19
N ALA A 55 -1.28 0.32 3.37
CA ALA A 55 -1.98 1.33 2.58
C ALA A 55 -2.69 2.38 3.47
N GLU A 56 -3.23 1.97 4.61
CA GLU A 56 -3.85 2.88 5.58
C GLU A 56 -2.80 3.70 6.33
N ASP A 57 -1.72 3.06 6.80
CA ASP A 57 -0.63 3.72 7.50
C ASP A 57 0.11 4.74 6.64
N TYR A 58 0.21 4.48 5.34
CA TYR A 58 0.89 5.32 4.35
C TYR A 58 -0.09 6.11 3.46
N ALA A 59 -1.29 6.39 3.94
CA ALA A 59 -2.36 7.04 3.16
C ALA A 59 -1.97 8.39 2.51
N SER A 60 -0.99 9.11 3.06
CA SER A 60 -0.42 10.33 2.45
C SER A 60 0.22 10.09 1.08
N TYR A 61 0.59 8.84 0.77
CA TYR A 61 1.22 8.39 -0.48
C TYR A 61 0.29 7.47 -1.29
N SER A 62 -1.01 7.60 -1.07
CA SER A 62 -2.05 6.79 -1.70
C SER A 62 -2.01 6.80 -3.22
N SER A 63 -1.66 7.94 -3.85
CA SER A 63 -1.56 8.03 -5.32
C SER A 63 -0.42 7.15 -5.85
N GLU A 64 0.72 7.18 -5.18
CA GLU A 64 1.90 6.40 -5.51
C GLU A 64 1.68 4.91 -5.23
N ILE A 65 1.01 4.58 -4.12
CA ILE A 65 0.62 3.20 -3.78
C ILE A 65 -0.32 2.62 -4.85
N VAL A 66 -1.33 3.38 -5.28
CA VAL A 66 -2.21 2.97 -6.39
C VAL A 66 -1.40 2.73 -7.67
N GLY A 67 -0.41 3.59 -7.96
CA GLY A 67 0.51 3.39 -9.09
C GLY A 67 1.34 2.11 -8.98
N VAL A 68 1.84 1.77 -7.78
CA VAL A 68 2.55 0.50 -7.53
C VAL A 68 1.65 -0.71 -7.80
N ILE A 69 0.41 -0.67 -7.33
CA ILE A 69 -0.56 -1.77 -7.52
C ILE A 69 -0.90 -1.92 -9.01
N GLU A 70 -1.21 -0.82 -9.69
CA GLU A 70 -1.51 -0.80 -11.12
C GLU A 70 -0.35 -1.38 -11.93
N GLU A 71 0.87 -0.86 -11.73
CA GLU A 71 2.07 -1.37 -12.41
C GLU A 71 2.27 -2.87 -12.17
N SER A 72 2.03 -3.35 -10.94
CA SER A 72 2.19 -4.76 -10.60
C SER A 72 1.13 -5.64 -11.24
N LEU A 73 -0.12 -5.17 -11.34
CA LEU A 73 -1.22 -5.86 -12.03
C LEU A 73 -0.93 -6.05 -13.53
N TYR A 74 -0.39 -5.03 -14.19
CA TYR A 74 -0.04 -5.14 -15.61
C TYR A 74 1.14 -6.10 -15.83
N LYS A 75 2.12 -6.14 -14.92
CA LYS A 75 3.37 -6.92 -15.09
C LYS A 75 3.35 -8.34 -14.51
N CYS A 76 2.46 -8.66 -13.58
CA CYS A 76 2.44 -9.97 -12.94
C CYS A 76 1.92 -11.08 -13.88
N SER A 77 2.14 -12.33 -13.50
CA SER A 77 1.61 -13.49 -14.23
C SER A 77 0.08 -13.55 -14.13
N VAL A 78 -0.56 -14.21 -15.11
CA VAL A 78 -2.02 -14.32 -15.20
C VAL A 78 -2.69 -14.76 -13.88
N PRO A 79 -2.20 -15.81 -13.17
CA PRO A 79 -2.81 -16.21 -11.90
C PRO A 79 -2.76 -15.14 -10.80
N LEU A 80 -1.76 -14.25 -10.83
CA LEU A 80 -1.61 -13.17 -9.86
C LEU A 80 -2.47 -11.95 -10.16
N LYS A 81 -3.03 -11.81 -11.37
CA LYS A 81 -3.84 -10.65 -11.75
C LYS A 81 -5.14 -10.59 -10.94
N ILE A 82 -5.80 -11.74 -10.77
CA ILE A 82 -6.97 -11.87 -9.89
C ILE A 82 -6.59 -11.56 -8.44
N VAL A 83 -5.41 -12.00 -7.99
CA VAL A 83 -4.91 -11.69 -6.64
C VAL A 83 -4.70 -10.18 -6.45
N MET A 84 -4.20 -9.47 -7.47
CA MET A 84 -4.09 -8.00 -7.41
C MET A 84 -5.46 -7.32 -7.29
N LEU A 85 -6.50 -7.84 -7.94
CA LEU A 85 -7.87 -7.35 -7.76
C LEU A 85 -8.36 -7.55 -6.33
N TYR A 86 -7.96 -8.63 -5.64
CA TYR A 86 -8.29 -8.81 -4.22
C TYR A 86 -7.58 -7.81 -3.29
N VAL A 87 -6.37 -7.37 -3.63
CA VAL A 87 -5.70 -6.27 -2.89
C VAL A 87 -6.50 -4.98 -3.05
N ILE A 88 -6.91 -4.64 -4.29
CA ILE A 88 -7.73 -3.45 -4.56
C ILE A 88 -9.06 -3.52 -3.81
N ASP A 89 -9.75 -4.66 -3.87
CA ASP A 89 -11.01 -4.91 -3.18
C ASP A 89 -10.88 -4.70 -1.66
N SER A 90 -9.85 -5.29 -1.05
CA SER A 90 -9.58 -5.16 0.38
C SER A 90 -9.33 -3.70 0.78
N ILE A 91 -8.54 -2.96 0.02
CA ILE A 91 -8.27 -1.53 0.27
C ILE A 91 -9.55 -0.70 0.17
N VAL A 92 -10.33 -0.88 -0.90
CA VAL A 92 -11.57 -0.12 -1.15
C VAL A 92 -12.64 -0.38 -0.10
N LYS A 93 -12.74 -1.62 0.38
CA LYS A 93 -13.71 -2.02 1.42
C LYS A 93 -13.31 -1.52 2.80
N ASN A 94 -12.05 -1.64 3.18
CA ASN A 94 -11.63 -1.46 4.57
C ASN A 94 -11.09 -0.06 4.88
N ILE A 95 -10.64 0.71 3.88
CA ILE A 95 -10.11 2.07 4.09
C ILE A 95 -11.13 3.12 3.64
N GLU A 96 -11.86 3.69 4.60
CA GLU A 96 -12.98 4.60 4.28
C GLU A 96 -12.61 6.09 4.33
N LYS A 97 -11.74 6.48 5.25
CA LYS A 97 -11.56 7.90 5.64
C LYS A 97 -10.25 8.52 5.14
N THR A 98 -9.21 7.70 4.93
CA THR A 98 -7.86 8.17 4.61
C THR A 98 -7.48 7.83 3.17
N GLY A 99 -6.58 8.62 2.58
CA GLY A 99 -5.94 8.32 1.28
C GLY A 99 -6.83 8.44 0.03
N GLY A 100 -8.15 8.55 0.16
CA GLY A 100 -9.03 8.76 -1.00
C GLY A 100 -8.98 7.62 -2.04
N TYR A 101 -8.63 6.40 -1.61
CA TYR A 101 -8.41 5.23 -2.48
C TYR A 101 -9.59 4.93 -3.41
N ARG A 102 -10.83 5.06 -2.94
CA ARG A 102 -12.04 4.88 -3.77
C ARG A 102 -12.00 5.79 -5.01
N LYS A 103 -11.66 7.08 -4.83
CA LYS A 103 -11.57 8.06 -5.92
C LYS A 103 -10.39 7.79 -6.85
N LEU A 104 -9.26 7.34 -6.31
CA LEU A 104 -8.07 7.02 -7.10
C LEU A 104 -8.30 5.79 -7.97
N PHE A 105 -8.83 4.71 -7.40
CA PHE A 105 -9.14 3.49 -8.14
C PHE A 105 -10.28 3.69 -9.14
N ALA A 106 -11.32 4.46 -8.81
CA ALA A 106 -12.43 4.71 -9.75
C ALA A 106 -11.96 5.26 -11.11
N LYS A 107 -10.82 5.99 -11.16
CA LYS A 107 -10.26 6.52 -12.40
C LYS A 107 -9.59 5.47 -13.30
N LYS A 108 -9.26 4.30 -12.75
CA LYS A 108 -8.38 3.28 -13.39
C LYS A 108 -9.00 1.88 -13.39
N ILE A 109 -10.00 1.63 -12.54
CA ILE A 109 -10.51 0.29 -12.25
C ILE A 109 -11.08 -0.40 -13.48
N VAL A 110 -11.72 0.34 -14.39
CA VAL A 110 -12.27 -0.21 -15.63
C VAL A 110 -11.14 -0.77 -16.50
N ASP A 111 -10.08 0.01 -16.73
CA ASP A 111 -8.95 -0.40 -17.56
C ASP A 111 -8.21 -1.60 -16.95
N MET A 112 -8.00 -1.59 -15.62
CA MET A 112 -7.37 -2.70 -14.91
C MET A 112 -8.20 -3.98 -15.00
N ILE A 113 -9.51 -3.90 -14.79
CA ILE A 113 -10.40 -5.07 -14.89
C ILE A 113 -10.40 -5.59 -16.32
N VAL A 114 -10.61 -4.73 -17.32
CA VAL A 114 -10.59 -5.13 -18.74
C VAL A 114 -9.27 -5.82 -19.09
N HIS A 115 -8.14 -5.29 -18.60
CA HIS A 115 -6.82 -5.92 -18.76
C HIS A 115 -6.79 -7.34 -18.18
N VAL A 116 -7.20 -7.51 -16.93
CA VAL A 116 -7.21 -8.83 -16.27
C VAL A 116 -8.09 -9.83 -17.02
N PHE A 117 -9.33 -9.46 -17.36
CA PHE A 117 -10.27 -10.37 -18.01
C PHE A 117 -9.81 -10.78 -19.41
N LYS A 118 -9.24 -9.85 -20.19
CA LYS A 118 -8.68 -10.18 -21.51
C LYS A 118 -7.55 -11.20 -21.45
N GLU A 119 -6.72 -11.17 -20.42
CA GLU A 119 -5.58 -12.09 -20.32
C GLU A 119 -5.93 -13.43 -19.68
N VAL A 120 -6.97 -13.48 -18.85
CA VAL A 120 -7.46 -14.72 -18.23
C VAL A 120 -8.25 -15.58 -19.23
N ASP A 121 -8.96 -14.98 -20.19
CA ASP A 121 -9.68 -15.73 -21.22
C ASP A 121 -8.75 -16.41 -22.26
N ILE A 122 -7.46 -16.07 -22.28
CA ILE A 122 -6.47 -16.55 -23.25
C ILE A 122 -5.52 -17.61 -22.65
N SER A 123 -5.62 -17.90 -21.35
CA SER A 123 -4.78 -18.89 -20.64
C SER A 123 -5.46 -20.24 -20.45
#